data_AF-A0A397JB95-F1
#
_entry.id   AF-A0A397JB95-F1
#
_cell.length_a   1.000
_cell.length_b   1.000
_cell.length_c   1.000
_cell.angle_alpha   90.00
_cell.angle_beta   90.00
_cell.angle_gamma   90.00
#
_symmetry.space_group_name_H-M   'P 1'
#
loop_
_entity.id
_entity.type
_entity.pdbx_description
1 polymer ?
#
loop_
_entity_poly.entity_id
_entity_poly.type
_entity_poly.pdbx_seq_one_letter_code
_entity_poly.pdbx_strand_id
1 'polypeptide(L)'
;MAAIQDVMQTISPRLAILPDYDGQEPPHTYYAKLRAINETARPLGVAAFNDAERANVMKSKMTGRFFPVPAQNPYNANANIVTEAEVYNWMQGSLH
;
A
#
# COMPACT_ATOMS: atom_id res chain seq x y z
N MET A 1 -4.87 13.18 -21.56
CA MET A 1 -5.12 13.06 -20.11
C MET A 1 -4.75 11.64 -19.73
N ALA A 2 -3.99 11.44 -18.65
CA ALA A 2 -3.70 10.09 -18.19
C ALA A 2 -4.96 9.46 -17.57
N ALA A 3 -5.08 8.15 -17.68
CA ALA A 3 -6.15 7.33 -17.13
C ALA A 3 -5.58 6.39 -16.05
N ILE A 4 -6.48 5.67 -15.37
CA ILE A 4 -6.06 4.66 -14.38
C ILE A 4 -5.21 3.55 -15.02
N GLN A 5 -5.38 3.30 -16.32
CA GLN A 5 -4.57 2.34 -17.08
C GLN A 5 -3.09 2.76 -17.14
N ASP A 6 -2.80 4.06 -17.29
CA ASP A 6 -1.42 4.57 -17.29
C ASP A 6 -0.77 4.42 -15.91
N VAL A 7 -1.55 4.61 -14.84
CA VAL A 7 -1.12 4.33 -13.45
C VAL A 7 -0.77 2.85 -13.30
N MET A 8 -1.65 1.96 -13.71
CA MET A 8 -1.43 0.50 -13.61
C MET A 8 -0.19 0.08 -14.43
N GLN A 9 -0.03 0.57 -15.65
CA GLN A 9 1.16 0.32 -16.47
C GLN A 9 2.46 0.79 -15.80
N THR A 10 2.39 1.88 -15.02
CA THR A 10 3.54 2.43 -14.30
C THR A 10 3.91 1.62 -13.05
N ILE A 11 2.92 1.18 -12.28
CA ILE A 11 3.15 0.52 -10.98
C ILE A 11 3.21 -1.01 -11.05
N SER A 12 2.48 -1.65 -11.96
CA SER A 12 2.35 -3.12 -12.00
C SER A 12 3.70 -3.85 -12.14
N PRO A 13 4.64 -3.45 -13.02
CA PRO A 13 5.94 -4.10 -13.10
C PRO A 13 6.74 -3.98 -11.79
N ARG A 14 6.62 -2.84 -11.10
CA ARG A 14 7.33 -2.58 -9.83
C ARG A 14 6.75 -3.39 -8.68
N LEU A 15 5.43 -3.57 -8.65
CA LEU A 15 4.75 -4.42 -7.67
C LEU A 15 5.04 -5.90 -7.89
N ALA A 16 5.19 -6.32 -9.15
CA ALA A 16 5.47 -7.71 -9.50
C ALA A 16 6.85 -8.18 -9.05
N ILE A 17 7.87 -7.30 -9.09
CA ILE A 17 9.23 -7.62 -8.64
C ILE A 17 9.42 -7.49 -7.13
N LEU A 18 8.54 -6.76 -6.43
CA LEU A 18 8.57 -6.66 -4.98
C LEU A 18 7.94 -7.96 -4.41
N PRO A 19 8.62 -8.75 -3.58
CA PRO A 19 8.00 -9.90 -2.91
C PRO A 19 6.88 -9.43 -1.98
N ASP A 20 5.94 -10.32 -1.62
CA ASP A 20 4.94 -10.00 -0.59
C ASP A 20 5.59 -9.84 0.78
N TYR A 21 4.95 -9.04 1.63
CA TYR A 21 5.45 -8.78 2.98
C TYR A 21 5.26 -10.01 3.88
N ASP A 22 6.35 -10.48 4.46
CA ASP A 22 6.39 -11.62 5.37
C ASP A 22 6.61 -11.22 6.85
N GLY A 23 6.89 -9.93 7.10
CA GLY A 23 7.19 -9.39 8.42
C GLY A 23 8.65 -9.57 8.87
N GLN A 24 9.55 -10.06 8.01
CA GLN A 24 10.98 -10.18 8.34
C GLN A 24 11.70 -8.83 8.31
N GLU A 25 11.45 -8.03 7.27
CA GLU A 25 12.00 -6.68 7.22
C GLU A 25 11.16 -5.71 8.06
N PRO A 26 11.74 -4.65 8.64
CA PRO A 26 10.99 -3.68 9.44
C PRO A 26 9.85 -3.03 8.64
N PRO A 27 8.67 -2.77 9.26
CA PRO A 27 7.53 -2.16 8.58
C PRO A 27 7.87 -0.87 7.83
N HIS A 28 8.71 -0.02 8.43
CA HIS A 28 9.12 1.24 7.84
C HIS A 28 9.86 1.05 6.51
N THR A 29 10.77 0.07 6.47
CA THR A 29 11.58 -0.22 5.28
C THR A 29 10.71 -0.72 4.13
N TYR A 30 9.81 -1.67 4.41
CA TYR A 30 8.90 -2.18 3.38
C TYR A 30 7.88 -1.13 2.92
N TYR A 31 7.32 -0.38 3.87
CA TYR A 31 6.40 0.72 3.59
C TYR A 31 7.03 1.78 2.67
N ALA A 32 8.29 2.13 2.90
CA ALA A 32 9.01 3.09 2.06
C ALA A 32 9.13 2.60 0.60
N LYS A 33 9.35 1.30 0.37
CA LYS A 33 9.37 0.71 -0.98
C LYS A 33 8.01 0.83 -1.66
N LEU A 34 6.93 0.49 -0.97
CA LEU A 34 5.57 0.60 -1.50
C LEU A 34 5.20 2.06 -1.81
N ARG A 35 5.55 2.98 -0.91
CA ARG A 35 5.32 4.41 -1.11
C ARG A 35 6.06 4.90 -2.34
N ALA A 36 7.33 4.53 -2.51
CA ALA A 36 8.11 4.89 -3.69
C ALA A 36 7.47 4.40 -4.99
N ILE A 37 6.82 3.22 -4.99
CA ILE A 37 6.04 2.73 -6.14
C ILE A 37 4.86 3.66 -6.42
N ASN A 38 4.05 4.00 -5.41
CA ASN A 38 2.93 4.93 -5.59
C ASN A 38 3.38 6.31 -6.08
N GLU A 39 4.49 6.85 -5.55
CA GLU A 39 5.06 8.14 -5.97
C GLU A 39 5.41 8.16 -7.47
N THR A 40 5.76 7.02 -8.08
CA THR A 40 6.09 6.97 -9.52
C THR A 40 4.90 7.27 -10.42
N ALA A 41 3.66 7.02 -9.96
CA ALA A 41 2.44 7.27 -10.72
C ALA A 41 1.73 8.57 -10.31
N ARG A 42 2.10 9.20 -9.18
CA ARG A 42 1.48 10.47 -8.73
C ARG A 42 1.58 11.61 -9.74
N PRO A 43 2.70 11.83 -10.47
CA PRO A 43 2.79 12.90 -11.47
C PRO A 43 1.79 12.78 -12.63
N LEU A 44 1.19 11.60 -12.84
CA LEU A 44 0.15 11.41 -13.86
C LEU A 44 -1.14 12.18 -13.56
N GLY A 45 -1.36 12.61 -12.31
CA GLY A 45 -2.49 13.47 -11.94
C GLY A 45 -3.86 12.80 -12.07
N VAL A 46 -3.92 11.46 -12.00
CA VAL A 46 -5.16 10.69 -12.16
C VAL A 46 -5.99 10.73 -10.89
N ALA A 47 -7.16 11.37 -10.92
CA ALA A 47 -8.04 11.53 -9.75
C ALA A 47 -8.49 10.19 -9.12
N ALA A 48 -8.64 9.14 -9.93
CA ALA A 48 -8.98 7.81 -9.44
C ALA A 48 -7.86 7.15 -8.62
N PHE A 49 -6.60 7.56 -8.82
CA PHE A 49 -5.45 7.12 -8.01
C PHE A 49 -5.34 7.95 -6.72
N ASN A 50 -6.44 8.02 -5.98
CA ASN A 50 -6.60 8.75 -4.73
C ASN A 50 -6.01 7.99 -3.52
N ASP A 51 -6.18 8.51 -2.31
CA ASP A 51 -5.64 7.89 -1.08
C ASP A 51 -6.09 6.44 -0.87
N ALA A 52 -7.36 6.16 -1.13
CA ALA A 52 -7.92 4.82 -0.96
C ALA A 52 -7.30 3.83 -1.95
N GLU A 53 -7.14 4.24 -3.22
CA GLU A 53 -6.53 3.38 -4.22
C GLU A 53 -5.04 3.15 -3.95
N ARG A 54 -4.32 4.19 -3.51
CA ARG A 54 -2.92 4.06 -3.06
C ARG A 54 -2.78 3.11 -1.87
N ALA A 55 -3.71 3.18 -0.91
CA ALA A 55 -3.76 2.23 0.20
C ALA A 55 -4.05 0.81 -0.28
N ASN A 56 -4.97 0.61 -1.22
CA ASN A 56 -5.28 -0.70 -1.80
C ASN A 56 -4.07 -1.31 -2.51
N VAL A 57 -3.32 -0.51 -3.27
CA VAL A 57 -2.05 -0.92 -3.87
C VAL A 57 -1.08 -1.44 -2.81
N MET A 58 -0.91 -0.72 -1.70
CA MET A 58 -0.05 -1.18 -0.60
C MET A 58 -0.55 -2.49 0.01
N LYS A 59 -1.87 -2.61 0.24
CA LYS A 59 -2.49 -3.82 0.80
C LYS A 59 -2.35 -5.04 -0.11
N SER A 60 -2.30 -4.85 -1.42
CA SER A 60 -2.13 -5.94 -2.39
C SER A 60 -0.85 -6.74 -2.17
N LYS A 61 0.13 -6.16 -1.46
CA LYS A 61 1.43 -6.77 -1.13
C LYS A 61 1.48 -7.34 0.29
N MET A 62 0.35 -7.45 0.96
CA MET A 62 0.19 -8.04 2.29
C MET A 62 -0.38 -9.48 2.24
N THR A 63 -0.52 -10.03 1.02
CA THR A 63 -1.20 -11.30 0.71
C THR A 63 -0.57 -12.56 1.29
N GLY A 64 0.68 -12.48 1.75
CA GLY A 64 1.37 -13.59 2.42
C GLY A 64 0.87 -13.80 3.85
N ARG A 65 1.56 -13.19 4.82
CA ARG A 65 1.31 -13.42 6.26
C ARG A 65 0.09 -12.67 6.80
N PHE A 66 -0.31 -11.58 6.16
CA PHE A 66 -1.24 -10.62 6.74
C PHE A 66 -2.57 -10.53 5.97
N PHE A 67 -2.94 -11.61 5.26
CA PHE A 67 -4.19 -11.70 4.52
C PHE A 67 -5.29 -12.41 5.33
N PRO A 68 -6.52 -11.87 5.38
CA PRO A 68 -6.93 -10.59 4.81
C PRO A 68 -6.44 -9.41 5.65
N VAL A 69 -6.08 -8.30 4.98
CA VAL A 69 -5.87 -7.02 5.67
C VAL A 69 -7.22 -6.54 6.18
N PRO A 70 -7.37 -6.21 7.48
CA PRO A 70 -8.65 -5.75 8.01
C PRO A 70 -9.06 -4.41 7.39
N ALA A 71 -10.37 -4.13 7.38
CA ALA A 71 -10.88 -2.84 6.91
C ALA A 71 -10.50 -1.69 7.85
N GLN A 72 -10.45 -1.98 9.15
CA GLN A 72 -10.16 -1.04 10.22
C GLN A 72 -8.89 -1.47 10.97
N ASN A 73 -8.15 -0.49 11.48
CA ASN A 73 -6.94 -0.73 12.26
C ASN A 73 -7.30 -0.97 13.74
N PRO A 74 -7.23 -2.22 14.25
CA PRO A 74 -7.55 -2.50 15.65
C PRO A 74 -6.54 -1.86 16.62
N TYR A 75 -5.37 -1.47 16.12
CA TYR A 75 -4.29 -0.87 16.90
C TYR A 75 -4.34 0.66 16.93
N ASN A 76 -5.32 1.28 16.25
CA ASN A 76 -5.46 2.73 16.17
C ASN A 76 -6.94 3.15 16.14
N ALA A 77 -7.63 3.01 17.28
CA ALA A 77 -9.02 3.43 17.48
C ALA A 77 -10.01 2.93 16.39
N ASN A 78 -9.73 1.79 15.74
CA ASN A 78 -10.51 1.26 14.62
C ASN A 78 -10.65 2.23 13.43
N ALA A 79 -9.62 3.05 13.19
CA ALA A 79 -9.55 3.92 12.02
C ALA A 79 -9.59 3.11 10.72
N ASN A 80 -10.25 3.64 9.69
CA ASN A 80 -10.32 2.99 8.38
C ASN A 80 -8.94 2.99 7.71
N ILE A 81 -8.49 1.82 7.24
CA ILE A 81 -7.20 1.69 6.54
C ILE A 81 -7.34 2.13 5.08
N VAL A 82 -7.64 3.42 4.85
CA VAL A 82 -7.90 3.98 3.51
C VAL A 82 -6.87 5.03 3.10
N THR A 83 -5.77 5.15 3.85
CA THR A 83 -4.65 6.03 3.52
C THR A 83 -3.35 5.25 3.63
N GLU A 84 -2.32 5.69 2.91
CA GLU A 84 -0.97 5.11 2.98
C GLU A 84 -0.42 5.16 4.42
N ALA A 85 -0.68 6.25 5.14
CA ALA A 85 -0.26 6.39 6.54
C ALA A 85 -0.94 5.35 7.44
N GLU A 86 -2.22 5.07 7.22
CA GLU A 86 -2.93 4.10 8.06
C GLU A 86 -2.55 2.66 7.75
N VAL A 87 -2.16 2.35 6.51
CA VAL A 87 -1.53 1.06 6.19
C VAL A 87 -0.25 0.88 7.01
N TYR A 88 0.59 1.92 7.09
CA TYR A 88 1.82 1.87 7.89
C TYR A 88 1.56 1.71 9.40
N ASN A 89 0.58 2.44 9.95
CA ASN A 89 0.19 2.30 11.36
C ASN A 89 -0.26 0.88 11.67
N TRP A 90 -1.08 0.30 10.80
CA TRP A 90 -1.53 -1.09 10.96
C TRP A 90 -0.37 -2.09 10.83
N MET A 91 0.52 -1.93 9.86
CA MET A 91 1.69 -2.81 9.71
C MET A 91 2.54 -2.83 10.98
N GLN A 92 2.77 -1.68 11.61
CA GLN A 92 3.50 -1.59 12.87
C GLN A 92 2.77 -2.34 13.99
N GLY A 93 1.46 -2.11 14.16
CA GLY A 93 0.66 -2.81 15.19
C GLY A 93 0.55 -4.32 14.97
N SER A 94 0.51 -4.78 13.72
CA SER A 94 0.31 -6.20 13.36
C SER A 94 1.50 -7.12 13.65
N LEU A 95 2.68 -6.55 13.95
CA LEU A 95 3.86 -7.31 14.32
C LEU A 95 4.01 -7.54 15.84
N HIS A 96 3.16 -6.93 16.66
CA HIS A 96 3.11 -7.06 18.11
C HIS A 96 1.99 -7.99 18.56
#